data_AF-A0A812RP98-F1
#
_entry.id   AF-A0A812RP98-F1
#
_cell.length_a   1.000
_cell.length_b   1.000
_cell.length_c   1.000
_cell.angle_alpha   90.00
_cell.angle_beta   90.00
_cell.angle_gamma   90.00
#
_symmetry.space_group_name_H-M   'P 1'
#
loop_
_entity.id
_entity.type
_entity.pdbx_description
1 polymer ?
#
loop_
_entity_poly.entity_id
_entity_poly.type
_entity_poly.pdbx_seq_one_letter_code
_entity_poly.pdbx_strand_id
1 'polypeptide(L)'
;MAASEALQHGLVSRVCATKETMLAQGLELAKTIAAKSPVATLGVKQFLNYARDHSVEESLDYAITWNMSMLQGSDMAVAAASMLQKSSPSFGNLPPPTRSKL
;
A
#
# COMPACT_ATOMS: atom_id res chain seq x y z
N MET A 1 27.00 1.87 11.18
CA MET A 1 26.42 2.21 9.87
C MET A 1 25.90 3.63 9.90
N ALA A 2 26.39 4.51 9.03
CA ALA A 2 25.94 5.90 8.93
C ALA A 2 24.60 6.00 8.17
N ALA A 3 23.89 7.12 8.29
CA ALA A 3 22.60 7.31 7.59
C ALA A 3 22.74 7.25 6.05
N SER A 4 23.82 7.80 5.50
CA SER A 4 24.15 7.73 4.08
C SER A 4 24.41 6.31 3.60
N GLU A 5 25.14 5.53 4.39
CA GLU A 5 25.43 4.11 4.14
C GLU A 5 24.13 3.28 4.18
N ALA A 6 23.26 3.50 5.16
CA ALA A 6 21.96 2.84 5.24
C ALA A 6 21.06 3.11 4.01
N LEU A 7 21.13 4.32 3.44
CA LEU A 7 20.42 4.68 2.21
C LEU A 7 21.00 3.95 1.00
N GLN A 8 22.33 3.87 0.88
CA GLN A 8 23.01 3.17 -0.23
C GLN A 8 22.67 1.68 -0.27
N HIS A 9 22.51 1.05 0.90
CA HIS A 9 22.13 -0.36 1.01
C HIS A 9 20.61 -0.60 0.97
N GLY A 10 19.79 0.45 0.83
CA GLY A 10 18.33 0.33 0.72
C GLY A 10 17.60 0.01 2.03
N LEU A 11 18.28 0.10 3.18
CA LEU A 11 17.63 -0.09 4.48
C LEU A 11 16.64 1.05 4.79
N VAL A 12 16.97 2.27 4.37
CA VAL A 12 16.09 3.44 4.49
C VAL A 12 15.81 4.03 3.11
N SER A 13 14.60 4.55 2.91
CA SER A 13 14.23 5.12 1.61
C SER A 13 14.71 6.55 1.39
N ARG A 14 14.97 7.32 2.47
CA ARG A 14 15.39 8.73 2.42
C ARG A 14 16.21 9.11 3.66
N VAL A 15 17.10 10.08 3.50
CA VAL A 15 17.82 10.75 4.60
C VAL A 15 17.43 12.22 4.60
N CYS A 16 17.05 12.75 5.77
CA CYS A 16 16.65 14.14 5.95
C CYS A 16 17.65 14.87 6.86
N ALA A 17 17.79 16.18 6.68
CA ALA A 17 18.75 16.99 7.45
C ALA A 17 18.36 17.15 8.92
N THR A 18 17.06 17.14 9.22
CA THR A 18 16.53 17.34 10.58
C THR A 18 15.37 16.41 10.87
N LYS A 19 15.03 16.27 12.16
CA LYS A 19 13.88 15.47 12.60
C LYS A 19 12.56 16.05 12.09
N GLU A 20 12.45 17.38 12.07
CA GLU A 20 11.26 18.11 11.67
C GLU A 20 10.99 17.89 10.17
N THR A 21 12.03 17.96 9.34
CA THR A 21 11.93 17.70 7.89
C THR A 21 11.59 16.24 7.61
N MET A 22 12.17 15.30 8.36
CA MET A 22 11.84 13.87 8.28
C MET A 22 10.36 13.61 8.59
N LEU A 23 9.83 14.17 9.69
CA LEU A 23 8.44 14.00 10.07
C LEU A 23 7.48 14.61 9.04
N ALA A 24 7.78 15.81 8.53
CA ALA A 24 6.98 16.44 7.50
C ALA A 24 6.89 15.57 6.24
N GLN A 25 8.04 15.08 5.74
CA GLN A 25 8.06 14.20 4.56
C GLN A 25 7.37 12.85 4.81
N GLY A 26 7.54 12.27 6.01
CA GLY A 26 6.87 11.02 6.39
C GLY A 26 5.35 11.17 6.43
N LEU A 27 4.84 12.28 6.96
CA LEU A 27 3.40 12.57 6.99
C LEU A 27 2.84 12.83 5.59
N GLU A 28 3.56 13.52 4.71
CA GLU A 28 3.14 13.69 3.31
C GLU A 28 3.07 12.37 2.56
N LEU A 29 4.03 11.46 2.80
CA LEU A 29 3.96 10.10 2.26
C LEU A 29 2.74 9.35 2.82
N ALA A 30 2.49 9.43 4.13
CA ALA A 30 1.33 8.79 4.75
C ALA A 30 0.00 9.29 4.17
N LYS A 31 -0.14 10.60 3.93
CA LYS A 31 -1.31 11.19 3.24
C LYS A 31 -1.45 10.65 1.81
N THR A 32 -0.34 10.54 1.08
CA THR A 32 -0.34 10.01 -0.29
C THR A 32 -0.82 8.56 -0.33
N ILE A 33 -0.41 7.74 0.63
CA ILE A 33 -0.86 6.34 0.76
C ILE A 33 -2.33 6.29 1.18
N ALA A 34 -2.74 7.11 2.16
CA ALA A 34 -4.12 7.14 2.67
C ALA A 34 -5.15 7.60 1.61
N ALA A 35 -4.71 8.35 0.58
CA ALA A 35 -5.56 8.74 -0.54
C ALA A 35 -5.81 7.60 -1.56
N LYS A 36 -5.19 6.43 -1.41
CA LYS A 36 -5.37 5.27 -2.28
C LYS A 36 -6.43 4.33 -1.70
N SER A 37 -6.94 3.43 -2.55
CA SER A 37 -7.79 2.33 -2.09
C SER A 37 -7.07 1.55 -0.99
N PRO A 38 -7.67 1.40 0.20
CA PRO A 38 -7.02 0.68 1.28
C PRO A 38 -7.02 -0.83 1.02
N VAL A 39 -8.00 -1.35 0.25
CA VAL A 39 -7.98 -2.75 -0.25
C VAL A 39 -6.78 -2.97 -1.16
N ALA A 40 -6.53 -2.05 -2.11
CA ALA A 40 -5.40 -2.15 -3.02
C ALA A 40 -4.05 -2.06 -2.28
N THR A 41 -3.91 -1.10 -1.37
CA THR A 41 -2.66 -0.89 -0.60
C THR A 41 -2.34 -2.10 0.29
N LEU A 42 -3.36 -2.67 0.94
CA LEU A 42 -3.21 -3.89 1.73
C LEU A 42 -2.85 -5.10 0.86
N GLY A 43 -3.54 -5.28 -0.26
CA GLY A 43 -3.29 -6.37 -1.21
C GLY A 43 -1.87 -6.33 -1.76
N VAL A 44 -1.40 -5.16 -2.20
CA VAL A 44 -0.01 -4.99 -2.70
C VAL A 44 1.01 -5.36 -1.63
N LYS A 45 0.82 -4.94 -0.37
CA LYS A 45 1.71 -5.35 0.73
C LYS A 45 1.71 -6.87 0.92
N GLN A 46 0.54 -7.49 0.86
CA GLN A 46 0.41 -8.95 1.00
C GLN A 46 1.10 -9.68 -0.15
N PHE A 47 0.94 -9.23 -1.39
CA PHE A 47 1.60 -9.81 -2.57
C PHE A 47 3.12 -9.72 -2.48
N LEU A 48 3.66 -8.56 -2.12
CA LEU A 48 5.11 -8.38 -1.96
C LEU A 48 5.69 -9.31 -0.89
N ASN A 49 4.98 -9.47 0.22
CA ASN A 49 5.41 -10.39 1.28
C ASN A 49 5.31 -11.85 0.85
N TYR A 50 4.22 -12.24 0.17
CA TYR A 50 4.04 -13.61 -0.32
C TYR A 50 5.13 -13.96 -1.33
N ALA A 51 5.38 -13.08 -2.30
CA ALA A 51 6.36 -13.29 -3.35
C ALA A 51 7.81 -13.38 -2.86
N ARG A 52 8.12 -12.91 -1.65
CA ARG A 52 9.45 -13.07 -1.05
C ARG A 52 9.76 -14.54 -0.73
N ASP A 53 8.74 -15.30 -0.33
CA ASP A 53 8.90 -16.63 0.26
C ASP A 53 8.37 -17.76 -0.67
N HIS A 54 7.91 -17.42 -1.89
CA HIS A 54 7.30 -18.35 -2.85
C HIS A 54 7.88 -18.18 -4.26
N SER A 55 7.64 -19.16 -5.13
CA SER A 55 8.01 -19.06 -6.53
C SER A 55 7.20 -17.99 -7.29
N VAL A 56 7.70 -17.59 -8.45
CA VAL A 56 7.01 -16.64 -9.33
C VAL A 56 5.65 -17.17 -9.76
N GLU A 57 5.54 -18.46 -10.09
CA GLU A 57 4.29 -19.11 -10.52
C GLU A 57 3.24 -19.07 -9.39
N GLU A 58 3.58 -19.54 -8.19
CA GLU A 58 2.69 -19.50 -7.02
C GLU A 58 2.25 -18.06 -6.69
N SER A 59 3.17 -17.10 -6.80
CA SER A 59 2.88 -15.70 -6.52
C SER A 59 1.92 -15.08 -7.53
N LEU A 60 2.05 -15.45 -8.81
CA LEU A 60 1.13 -15.02 -9.86
C LEU A 60 -0.25 -15.63 -9.68
N ASP A 61 -0.34 -16.92 -9.38
CA ASP A 61 -1.61 -17.60 -9.10
C ASP A 61 -2.31 -17.01 -7.87
N TYR A 62 -1.56 -16.71 -6.82
CA TYR A 62 -2.06 -16.00 -5.64
C TYR A 62 -2.60 -14.61 -5.99
N ALA A 63 -1.84 -13.83 -6.77
CA ALA A 63 -2.27 -12.50 -7.19
C ALA A 63 -3.51 -12.53 -8.08
N ILE A 64 -3.62 -13.48 -9.00
CA ILE A 64 -4.80 -13.68 -9.86
C ILE A 64 -6.02 -13.99 -8.98
N THR A 65 -5.90 -14.98 -8.09
CA THR A 65 -7.00 -15.43 -7.23
C THR A 65 -7.53 -14.27 -6.37
N TRP A 66 -6.63 -13.50 -5.76
CA TRP A 66 -7.01 -12.32 -4.97
C TRP A 66 -7.70 -11.25 -5.82
N ASN A 67 -7.12 -10.92 -6.99
CA ASN A 67 -7.67 -9.89 -7.87
C ASN A 67 -9.04 -10.28 -8.43
N MET A 68 -9.32 -11.56 -8.69
CA MET A 68 -10.64 -12.04 -9.13
C MET A 68 -11.75 -11.68 -8.14
N SER A 69 -11.46 -11.68 -6.84
CA SER A 69 -12.39 -11.24 -5.80
C SER A 69 -12.38 -9.71 -5.63
N MET A 70 -11.22 -9.09 -5.51
CA MET A 70 -11.13 -7.67 -5.15
C MET A 70 -11.53 -6.72 -6.28
N LEU A 71 -11.42 -7.12 -7.55
CA LEU A 71 -11.91 -6.32 -8.68
C LEU A 71 -13.44 -6.15 -8.67
N GLN A 72 -14.17 -7.00 -7.94
CA GLN A 72 -15.62 -6.87 -7.77
C GLN A 72 -16.00 -5.96 -6.58
N GLY A 73 -15.00 -5.41 -5.87
CA GLY A 73 -15.21 -4.54 -4.72
C GLY A 73 -15.67 -3.12 -5.08
N SER A 74 -16.23 -2.41 -4.10
CA SER A 74 -16.76 -1.05 -4.25
C SER A 74 -15.69 -0.03 -4.69
N ASP A 75 -14.43 -0.24 -4.31
CA ASP A 75 -13.34 0.69 -4.61
C ASP A 75 -13.11 0.84 -6.13
N MET A 76 -13.34 -0.23 -6.92
CA MET A 76 -13.24 -0.15 -8.38
C MET A 76 -14.32 0.77 -8.98
N ALA A 77 -15.55 0.70 -8.47
CA ALA A 77 -16.64 1.56 -8.90
C ALA A 77 -16.38 3.02 -8.53
N VAL A 78 -15.91 3.29 -7.30
CA VAL A 78 -15.52 4.63 -6.85
C VAL A 78 -14.40 5.18 -7.74
N ALA A 79 -13.34 4.40 -7.96
CA ALA A 79 -12.22 4.82 -8.80
C ALA A 79 -12.66 5.15 -10.23
N ALA A 80 -13.49 4.28 -10.84
CA ALA A 80 -14.01 4.51 -12.18
C ALA A 80 -14.89 5.77 -12.25
N ALA A 81 -15.79 5.96 -11.28
CA ALA A 81 -16.66 7.14 -11.23
C ALA A 81 -15.86 8.44 -11.06
N SER A 82 -14.88 8.47 -10.16
CA SER A 82 -14.03 9.64 -9.94
C SER A 82 -13.16 9.96 -11.15
N MET A 83 -12.65 8.95 -11.85
CA MET A 83 -11.94 9.15 -13.12
C MET A 83 -12.83 9.80 -14.18
N LEU A 84 -14.06 9.31 -14.35
CA LEU A 84 -15.03 9.90 -15.29
C LEU A 84 -15.40 11.34 -14.93
N GLN A 85 -15.51 11.63 -13.62
CA GLN A 85 -15.82 12.96 -13.10
C GLN A 85 -14.60 13.89 -13.02
N LYS A 86 -13.39 13.41 -13.34
CA LYS A 86 -12.11 14.14 -13.15
C LYS A 86 -11.94 14.67 -11.72
N SER A 87 -12.42 13.90 -10.74
CA SER A 87 -12.34 14.20 -9.32
C SER A 87 -11.42 13.22 -8.61
N SER A 88 -11.03 13.54 -7.37
CA SER A 88 -10.24 12.63 -6.54
C SER A 88 -11.16 11.58 -5.89
N PRO A 89 -10.81 10.28 -5.93
CA PRO A 89 -11.62 9.25 -5.30
C PRO A 89 -11.54 9.33 -3.77
N SER A 90 -12.65 9.03 -3.12
CA SER A 90 -12.76 8.91 -1.66
C SER A 90 -13.17 7.48 -1.33
N PHE A 91 -12.24 6.72 -0.76
CA PHE A 91 -12.45 5.31 -0.42
C PHE A 91 -12.92 5.16 1.02
N GLY A 92 -13.74 4.14 1.29
CA GLY A 92 -14.14 3.77 2.65
C GLY A 92 -12.97 3.19 3.44
N ASN A 93 -13.06 3.22 4.77
CA ASN A 93 -12.08 2.57 5.63
C ASN A 93 -12.19 1.04 5.55
N LEU A 94 -11.07 0.36 5.83
CA LEU A 94 -11.11 -1.09 6.06
C LEU A 94 -12.00 -1.42 7.26
N PRO A 95 -12.64 -2.59 7.26
CA PRO A 95 -13.31 -3.08 8.45
C PRO A 95 -12.33 -3.14 9.63
N PRO A 96 -12.81 -2.92 10.87
CA PRO A 96 -11.95 -2.96 12.04
C PRO A 96 -11.28 -4.34 12.13
N PRO A 97 -10.03 -4.41 12.62
CA PRO A 97 -9.34 -5.68 12.76
C PRO A 97 -10.15 -6.61 13.66
N THR A 98 -10.50 -7.79 13.14
CA THR A 98 -11.10 -8.85 13.93
C THR A 98 -10.05 -9.33 14.93
N ARG A 99 -10.20 -8.95 16.22
CA ARG A 99 -9.46 -9.59 17.30
C ARG A 99 -9.87 -11.06 17.31
N SER A 100 -8.98 -11.93 16.82
CA SER A 100 -9.12 -13.36 17.05
C SER A 100 -9.26 -13.59 18.55
N LYS A 101 -10.32 -14.27 18.99
CA LYS A 101 -10.54 -14.66 20.39
C LYS A 101 -9.80 -15.98 20.72
N LEU A 102 -8.65 -16.21 20.11
CA LEU A 102 -7.78 -17.35 20.39
C LEU A 102 -6.63 -16.89 21.27
#